data_AF-A0A096P8U3-F1
#
_entry.id   AF-A0A096P8U3-F1
#
_cell.length_a   1.000
_cell.length_b   1.000
_cell.length_c   1.000
_cell.angle_alpha   90.00
_cell.angle_beta   90.00
_cell.angle_gamma   90.00
#
_symmetry.space_group_name_H-M   'P 1'
#
loop_
_entity.id
_entity.type
_entity.pdbx_description
1 polymer ?
#
loop_
_entity_poly.entity_id
_entity_poly.type
_entity_poly.pdbx_seq_one_letter_code
_entity_poly.pdbx_strand_id
1 'polypeptide(L)'
;MRALARRASSTTHRPPSARARRRRVATRASVIDVPDLVVTLRAIATAGCDIIRDVTARGDLRTRDKGGDVTASGAYVADAQTEADRRVEAMAVATMMKYHPNARVVAEESFERACETDASAALELTATMRRASEDERNGWARELRRGVEASRVAVYHDPLDGTNEYAAGERRAITVLFGVAVDGVPVAGVIGQPFYAREGDGETLGRVVWGGAGMGVRGLDVADGYEAPPPPPRGEHVVAVNRNIRENRQAPVLEALKSRVDVLISATGYHYLTLLERRAHSALLLRKASKKWDTCAGEALLRATGGIVTDTVGRRYDYTYNLDAVPNLSGMVASSDVGLHCEMTAIIRDVIKPLGEYPYDVVDPSVKRGVLEGLTTPPGGWRAVTVDVGGCLIEPAERVGDVYARIASALGCDHVTSESASTHFKQAFALYRGKDCCDCEALRYYGDGKSFWRKVVNHVLTSALTRKIDASTVERMLDHLYEYYERPSSWYIAHGAVDAIRRLRRSGVRVAVASNWDARLPDLLKSLGVHDEFDALVVSANIEKEKPSTEFFNVLVSELGVDRSTVLHVGDGVQNDYQGAAAAGFGASVLWSSRPIDGVDRRSRDFNEIADAILHANAAHVHQRHYFTH
;
A
#
# COMPACT_ATOMS: atom_id res chain seq x y z
N MET A 1 72.51 -15.39 6.64
CA MET A 1 72.17 -14.95 8.01
C MET A 1 71.06 -13.91 7.95
N ARG A 2 69.92 -14.25 8.58
CA ARG A 2 68.77 -13.44 9.05
C ARG A 2 68.12 -12.40 8.11
N ALA A 3 66.94 -12.79 7.63
CA ALA A 3 65.94 -11.96 6.96
C ALA A 3 64.94 -11.34 7.96
N LEU A 4 64.42 -10.17 7.58
CA LEU A 4 63.41 -9.36 8.25
C LEU A 4 62.06 -10.07 8.44
N ALA A 5 61.46 -9.92 9.63
CA ALA A 5 60.07 -10.30 9.90
C ALA A 5 59.24 -9.06 10.29
N ARG A 6 58.26 -8.74 9.44
CA ARG A 6 57.18 -7.76 9.69
C ARG A 6 56.22 -8.32 10.75
N ARG A 7 55.88 -7.52 11.78
CA ARG A 7 54.79 -7.83 12.73
C ARG A 7 53.46 -7.37 12.13
N ALA A 8 52.60 -8.31 11.78
CA ALA A 8 51.18 -8.07 11.53
C ALA A 8 50.43 -7.98 12.87
N SER A 9 49.69 -6.90 13.08
CA SER A 9 48.71 -6.77 14.16
C SER A 9 47.42 -7.45 13.70
N SER A 10 47.05 -8.55 14.35
CA SER A 10 45.78 -9.23 14.12
C SER A 10 44.67 -8.56 14.92
N THR A 11 43.76 -7.88 14.23
CA THR A 11 42.45 -7.50 14.78
C THR A 11 41.62 -8.76 14.97
N THR A 12 41.61 -9.31 16.18
CA THR A 12 40.70 -10.38 16.57
C THR A 12 39.29 -9.82 16.67
N HIS A 13 38.47 -10.10 15.65
CA HIS A 13 37.05 -9.78 15.65
C HIS A 13 36.37 -10.67 16.70
N ARG A 14 36.10 -10.13 17.90
CA ARG A 14 35.36 -10.86 18.94
C ARG A 14 33.95 -11.16 18.41
N PRO A 15 33.50 -12.43 18.38
CA PRO A 15 32.16 -12.75 17.94
C PRO A 15 31.13 -12.07 18.85
N PRO A 16 29.99 -11.62 18.30
CA PRO A 16 28.95 -10.96 19.09
C PRO A 16 28.48 -11.88 20.22
N SER A 17 28.27 -11.30 21.41
CA SER A 17 27.89 -12.04 22.61
C SER A 17 26.62 -12.87 22.38
N ALA A 18 26.48 -13.99 23.11
CA ALA A 18 25.29 -14.85 23.02
C ALA A 18 23.97 -14.08 23.23
N ARG A 19 24.00 -13.01 24.04
CA ARG A 19 22.86 -12.11 24.27
C ARG A 19 22.57 -11.21 23.06
N ALA A 20 23.59 -10.69 22.39
CA ALA A 20 23.44 -9.93 21.15
C ALA A 20 22.96 -10.83 19.99
N ARG A 21 23.48 -12.06 19.88
CA ARG A 21 22.98 -13.07 18.92
C ARG A 21 21.52 -13.45 19.20
N ARG A 22 21.14 -13.73 20.45
CA ARG A 22 19.75 -14.02 20.84
C ARG A 22 18.81 -12.84 20.57
N ARG A 23 19.22 -11.60 20.83
CA ARG A 23 18.44 -10.40 20.48
C ARG A 23 18.29 -10.20 18.97
N ARG A 24 19.35 -10.39 18.18
CA ARG A 24 19.31 -10.29 16.71
C ARG A 24 18.42 -11.35 16.06
N VAL A 25 18.40 -12.56 16.65
CA VAL A 25 17.51 -13.66 16.26
C VAL A 25 16.06 -13.37 16.66
N ALA A 26 15.83 -12.84 17.87
CA ALA A 26 14.50 -12.43 18.33
C ALA A 26 13.89 -11.28 17.50
N THR A 27 14.70 -10.29 17.06
CA THR A 27 14.23 -9.21 16.17
C THR A 27 13.92 -9.71 14.76
N ARG A 28 14.66 -10.72 14.25
CA ARG A 28 14.37 -11.34 12.94
C ARG A 28 13.14 -12.24 12.97
N ALA A 29 12.82 -12.86 14.11
CA ALA A 29 11.64 -13.71 14.29
C ALA A 29 10.30 -12.94 14.40
N SER A 30 10.35 -11.60 14.32
CA SER A 30 9.18 -10.72 14.43
C SER A 30 8.83 -9.99 13.13
N VAL A 31 9.61 -10.19 12.07
CA VAL A 31 9.46 -9.48 10.80
C VAL A 31 9.26 -10.44 9.64
N ILE A 32 8.41 -10.03 8.70
CA ILE A 32 8.12 -10.69 7.44
C ILE A 32 8.74 -9.86 6.33
N ASP A 33 9.61 -10.49 5.54
CA ASP A 33 10.12 -9.89 4.30
C ASP A 33 9.13 -10.17 3.17
N VAL A 34 8.48 -9.13 2.66
CA VAL A 34 7.40 -9.28 1.68
C VAL A 34 7.88 -9.92 0.37
N PRO A 35 9.05 -9.54 -0.22
CA PRO A 35 9.60 -10.26 -1.36
C PRO A 35 9.73 -11.78 -1.13
N ASP A 36 10.33 -12.18 -0.02
CA ASP A 36 10.53 -13.60 0.32
C ASP A 36 9.19 -14.33 0.60
N LEU A 37 8.23 -13.63 1.21
CA LEU A 37 6.86 -14.13 1.40
C LEU A 37 6.20 -14.40 0.05
N VAL A 38 6.27 -13.48 -0.92
CA VAL A 38 5.64 -13.66 -2.23
C VAL A 38 6.24 -14.84 -3.00
N VAL A 39 7.56 -15.10 -2.89
CA VAL A 39 8.16 -16.32 -3.46
C VAL A 39 7.53 -17.58 -2.85
N THR A 40 7.32 -17.58 -1.53
CA THR A 40 6.67 -18.69 -0.83
C THR A 40 5.22 -18.87 -1.29
N LEU A 41 4.45 -17.78 -1.38
CA LEU A 41 3.05 -17.80 -1.85
C LEU A 41 2.92 -18.26 -3.30
N ARG A 42 3.87 -17.90 -4.17
CA ARG A 42 3.91 -18.41 -5.56
C ARG A 42 4.12 -19.92 -5.60
N ALA A 43 5.03 -20.45 -4.78
CA ALA A 43 5.24 -21.90 -4.70
C ALA A 43 3.98 -22.63 -4.20
N ILE A 44 3.29 -22.05 -3.21
CA ILE A 44 2.01 -22.55 -2.72
C ILE A 44 0.95 -22.51 -3.83
N ALA A 45 0.79 -21.40 -4.55
CA ALA A 45 -0.18 -21.26 -5.63
C ALA A 45 0.08 -22.24 -6.77
N THR A 46 1.34 -22.47 -7.15
CA THR A 46 1.72 -23.49 -8.16
C THR A 46 1.30 -24.88 -7.71
N ALA A 47 1.66 -25.28 -6.49
CA ALA A 47 1.28 -26.58 -5.95
C ALA A 47 -0.24 -26.72 -5.77
N GLY A 48 -0.94 -25.63 -5.43
CA GLY A 48 -2.39 -25.60 -5.37
C GLY A 48 -3.03 -25.87 -6.73
N CYS A 49 -2.47 -25.27 -7.79
CA CYS A 49 -2.88 -25.57 -9.15
C CYS A 49 -2.65 -27.05 -9.54
N ASP A 50 -1.54 -27.66 -9.10
CA ASP A 50 -1.26 -29.09 -9.31
C ASP A 50 -2.29 -29.97 -8.60
N ILE A 51 -2.65 -29.64 -7.36
CA ILE A 51 -3.67 -30.36 -6.58
C ILE A 51 -5.02 -30.29 -7.29
N ILE A 52 -5.44 -29.11 -7.76
CA ILE A 52 -6.71 -28.93 -8.47
C ILE A 52 -6.75 -29.80 -9.74
N ARG A 53 -5.65 -29.81 -10.52
CA ARG A 53 -5.51 -30.67 -11.70
C ARG A 53 -5.56 -32.16 -11.36
N ASP A 54 -4.89 -32.61 -10.29
CA ASP A 54 -4.93 -33.99 -9.81
C ASP A 54 -6.35 -34.41 -9.41
N VAL A 55 -7.06 -33.57 -8.67
CA VAL A 55 -8.47 -33.84 -8.30
C VAL A 55 -9.36 -33.90 -9.55
N THR A 56 -9.20 -32.97 -10.49
CA THR A 56 -9.93 -33.00 -11.77
C THR A 56 -9.66 -34.28 -12.55
N ALA A 57 -8.40 -34.72 -12.63
CA ALA A 57 -7.99 -35.91 -13.39
C ALA A 57 -8.56 -37.22 -12.81
N ARG A 58 -8.84 -37.26 -11.50
CA ARG A 58 -9.49 -38.41 -10.85
C ARG A 58 -10.98 -38.53 -11.16
N GLY A 59 -11.62 -37.46 -11.62
CA GLY A 59 -13.02 -37.44 -12.07
C GLY A 59 -14.09 -37.36 -10.98
N ASP A 60 -13.74 -37.54 -9.70
CA ASP A 60 -14.63 -37.32 -8.55
C ASP A 60 -14.13 -36.14 -7.71
N LEU A 61 -14.86 -35.02 -7.78
CA LEU A 61 -14.52 -33.79 -7.05
C LEU A 61 -14.80 -33.90 -5.55
N ARG A 62 -15.59 -34.89 -5.10
CA ARG A 62 -16.08 -35.03 -3.72
C ARG A 62 -16.67 -33.73 -3.17
N THR A 63 -17.55 -33.14 -3.97
CA THR A 63 -18.25 -31.89 -3.68
C THR A 63 -19.21 -32.07 -2.51
N ARG A 64 -19.27 -31.07 -1.64
CA ARG A 64 -20.21 -30.92 -0.52
C ARG A 64 -20.88 -29.55 -0.61
N ASP A 65 -22.09 -29.44 -0.10
CA ASP A 65 -22.79 -28.16 0.05
C ASP A 65 -22.60 -27.65 1.48
N LYS A 66 -22.03 -26.45 1.64
CA LYS A 66 -21.78 -25.80 2.93
C LYS A 66 -22.95 -24.95 3.44
N GLY A 67 -24.04 -24.85 2.68
CA GLY A 67 -25.21 -24.04 3.04
C GLY A 67 -25.54 -23.01 1.97
N GLY A 68 -25.88 -23.51 0.77
CA GLY A 68 -26.34 -22.71 -0.36
C GLY A 68 -27.61 -21.88 -0.12
N ASP A 69 -28.03 -21.17 -1.16
CA ASP A 69 -29.13 -20.20 -1.08
C ASP A 69 -29.93 -20.13 -2.38
N VAL A 70 -31.11 -19.52 -2.34
CA VAL A 70 -31.99 -19.35 -3.50
C VAL A 70 -31.63 -18.06 -4.25
N THR A 71 -31.47 -18.15 -5.58
CA THR A 71 -31.18 -17.01 -6.46
C THR A 71 -32.42 -16.16 -6.72
N ALA A 72 -32.23 -14.98 -7.35
CA ALA A 72 -33.35 -14.13 -7.79
C ALA A 72 -34.35 -14.87 -8.72
N SER A 73 -33.89 -15.91 -9.41
CA SER A 73 -34.70 -16.72 -10.32
C SER A 73 -35.49 -17.84 -9.62
N GLY A 74 -35.33 -18.02 -8.31
CA GLY A 74 -35.95 -19.11 -7.54
C GLY A 74 -35.17 -20.43 -7.57
N ALA A 75 -34.06 -20.51 -8.30
CA ALA A 75 -33.19 -21.69 -8.30
C ALA A 75 -32.28 -21.72 -7.07
N TYR A 76 -32.21 -22.86 -6.38
CA TYR A 76 -31.23 -23.11 -5.32
C TYR A 76 -29.84 -23.30 -5.91
N VAL A 77 -28.86 -22.58 -5.37
CA VAL A 77 -27.45 -22.71 -5.71
C VAL A 77 -26.69 -23.12 -4.46
N ALA A 78 -26.09 -24.31 -4.51
CA ALA A 78 -25.26 -24.84 -3.44
C ALA A 78 -24.07 -23.92 -3.15
N ASP A 79 -23.59 -23.93 -1.90
CA ASP A 79 -22.30 -23.36 -1.55
C ASP A 79 -21.24 -24.47 -1.63
N ALA A 80 -20.78 -24.76 -2.84
CA ALA A 80 -19.96 -25.92 -3.12
C ALA A 80 -18.59 -25.84 -2.45
N GLN A 81 -18.11 -26.97 -1.92
CA GLN A 81 -16.73 -27.19 -1.48
C GLN A 81 -16.25 -28.55 -2.00
N THR A 82 -15.14 -28.59 -2.71
CA THR A 82 -14.57 -29.83 -3.27
C THR A 82 -13.41 -30.38 -2.43
N GLU A 83 -12.89 -31.55 -2.80
CA GLU A 83 -11.62 -32.06 -2.23
C GLU A 83 -10.46 -31.10 -2.51
N ALA A 84 -10.49 -30.39 -3.64
CA ALA A 84 -9.40 -29.49 -4.01
C ALA A 84 -9.31 -28.31 -3.04
N ASP A 85 -10.42 -27.65 -2.70
CA ASP A 85 -10.48 -26.54 -1.73
C ASP A 85 -9.80 -26.94 -0.41
N ARG A 86 -10.20 -28.08 0.14
CA ARG A 86 -9.68 -28.62 1.41
C ARG A 86 -8.19 -28.94 1.35
N ARG A 87 -7.73 -29.60 0.28
CA ARG A 87 -6.31 -30.01 0.12
C ARG A 87 -5.40 -28.81 -0.12
N VAL A 88 -5.83 -27.86 -0.96
CA VAL A 88 -5.06 -26.63 -1.24
C VAL A 88 -4.94 -25.82 0.04
N GLU A 89 -6.03 -25.63 0.79
CA GLU A 89 -5.98 -24.82 1.99
C GLU A 89 -5.11 -25.45 3.09
N ALA A 90 -5.29 -26.75 3.37
CA ALA A 90 -4.49 -27.44 4.38
C ALA A 90 -2.98 -27.30 4.10
N MET A 91 -2.59 -27.47 2.84
CA MET A 91 -1.21 -27.29 2.38
C MET A 91 -0.74 -25.84 2.52
N ALA A 92 -1.55 -24.87 2.11
CA ALA A 92 -1.21 -23.45 2.16
C ALA A 92 -1.03 -22.96 3.61
N VAL A 93 -1.99 -23.23 4.48
CA VAL A 93 -1.96 -22.81 5.89
C VAL A 93 -0.79 -23.47 6.63
N ALA A 94 -0.58 -24.78 6.46
CA ALA A 94 0.54 -25.49 7.09
C ALA A 94 1.90 -24.94 6.63
N THR A 95 2.04 -24.64 5.33
CA THR A 95 3.26 -24.05 4.77
C THR A 95 3.50 -22.64 5.32
N MET A 96 2.44 -21.82 5.44
CA MET A 96 2.53 -20.47 6.01
C MET A 96 2.92 -20.46 7.49
N MET A 97 2.38 -21.37 8.29
CA MET A 97 2.76 -21.50 9.70
C MET A 97 4.22 -21.98 9.85
N LYS A 98 4.72 -22.81 8.93
CA LYS A 98 6.15 -23.20 8.86
C LYS A 98 7.04 -22.05 8.36
N TYR A 99 6.53 -21.14 7.52
CA TYR A 99 7.24 -19.95 7.06
C TYR A 99 7.40 -18.93 8.19
N HIS A 100 6.32 -18.59 8.90
CA HIS A 100 6.37 -17.66 10.02
C HIS A 100 5.24 -17.98 11.04
N PRO A 101 5.57 -18.38 12.29
CA PRO A 101 4.58 -18.90 13.24
C PRO A 101 3.56 -17.87 13.72
N ASN A 102 3.88 -16.57 13.61
CA ASN A 102 2.96 -15.48 13.94
C ASN A 102 2.35 -14.83 12.69
N ALA A 103 2.40 -15.50 11.53
CA ALA A 103 1.75 -15.00 10.32
C ALA A 103 0.24 -14.91 10.55
N ARG A 104 -0.34 -13.76 10.23
CA ARG A 104 -1.79 -13.54 10.28
C ARG A 104 -2.39 -13.95 8.95
N VAL A 105 -2.86 -15.20 8.88
CA VAL A 105 -3.49 -15.76 7.67
C VAL A 105 -4.99 -15.89 7.91
N VAL A 106 -5.79 -15.35 6.99
CA VAL A 106 -7.24 -15.53 6.92
C VAL A 106 -7.51 -16.34 5.66
N ALA A 107 -7.79 -17.64 5.82
CA ALA A 107 -8.11 -18.56 4.73
C ALA A 107 -9.58 -18.96 4.81
N GLU A 108 -10.25 -19.06 3.66
CA GLU A 108 -11.69 -19.26 3.55
C GLU A 108 -12.23 -20.42 4.37
N GLU A 109 -11.78 -21.65 4.11
CA GLU A 109 -12.36 -22.86 4.69
C GLU A 109 -12.05 -22.96 6.18
N SER A 110 -10.91 -22.46 6.62
CA SER A 110 -10.49 -22.40 8.02
C SER A 110 -11.33 -21.37 8.77
N PHE A 111 -11.59 -20.22 8.15
CA PHE A 111 -12.44 -19.17 8.72
C PHE A 111 -13.89 -19.67 8.87
N GLU A 112 -14.39 -20.38 7.87
CA GLU A 112 -15.74 -20.97 7.86
C GLU A 112 -15.86 -22.26 8.69
N ARG A 113 -14.74 -22.74 9.27
CA ARG A 113 -14.66 -24.00 10.04
C ARG A 113 -15.03 -25.24 9.21
N ALA A 114 -14.75 -25.18 7.91
CA ALA A 114 -15.05 -26.19 6.91
C ALA A 114 -13.81 -27.02 6.50
N CYS A 115 -12.62 -26.71 7.02
CA CYS A 115 -11.40 -27.53 6.89
C CYS A 115 -10.61 -27.61 8.20
N GLU A 116 -10.06 -28.80 8.51
CA GLU A 116 -9.09 -28.97 9.59
C GLU A 116 -7.67 -28.77 9.05
N THR A 117 -6.80 -28.17 9.85
CA THR A 117 -5.40 -27.94 9.48
C THR A 117 -4.52 -29.09 9.96
N ASP A 118 -3.75 -29.68 9.05
CA ASP A 118 -2.72 -30.68 9.38
C ASP A 118 -1.33 -30.13 9.02
N ALA A 119 -0.43 -30.07 10.00
CA ALA A 119 0.95 -29.63 9.80
C ALA A 119 1.73 -30.52 8.81
N SER A 120 1.34 -31.79 8.67
CA SER A 120 1.97 -32.73 7.74
C SER A 120 1.72 -32.38 6.26
N ALA A 121 0.70 -31.57 5.97
CA ALA A 121 0.35 -31.13 4.62
C ALA A 121 1.28 -30.02 4.08
N ALA A 122 2.19 -29.48 4.90
CA ALA A 122 3.08 -28.39 4.50
C ALA A 122 4.00 -28.79 3.33
N LEU A 123 4.19 -27.90 2.38
CA LEU A 123 5.18 -28.07 1.32
C LEU A 123 6.59 -28.12 1.89
N GLU A 124 7.39 -29.04 1.36
CA GLU A 124 8.83 -29.07 1.61
C GLU A 124 9.54 -28.03 0.74
N LEU A 125 9.53 -26.79 1.20
CA LEU A 125 10.26 -25.68 0.56
C LEU A 125 11.72 -25.68 1.00
N THR A 126 12.64 -25.82 0.04
CA THR A 126 14.09 -25.66 0.26
C THR A 126 14.43 -24.22 0.68
N ALA A 127 15.60 -23.99 1.28
CA ALA A 127 16.04 -22.65 1.69
C ALA A 127 16.14 -21.66 0.52
N THR A 128 16.44 -22.14 -0.68
CA THR A 128 16.53 -21.35 -1.92
C THR A 128 15.14 -21.01 -2.47
N MET A 129 14.15 -21.90 -2.29
CA MET A 129 12.75 -21.69 -2.70
C MET A 129 11.98 -20.70 -1.79
N ARG A 130 12.67 -20.04 -0.84
CA ARG A 130 12.06 -19.09 0.11
C ARG A 130 12.64 -17.68 0.00
N ARG A 131 13.55 -17.42 -0.95
CA ARG A 131 14.21 -16.11 -1.07
C ARG A 131 14.02 -15.54 -2.46
N ALA A 132 13.61 -14.27 -2.49
CA ALA A 132 13.59 -13.51 -3.73
C ALA A 132 15.01 -13.36 -4.28
N SER A 133 15.14 -13.40 -5.61
CA SER A 133 16.40 -13.02 -6.26
C SER A 133 16.73 -11.55 -5.99
N GLU A 134 17.97 -11.14 -6.24
CA GLU A 134 18.35 -9.73 -6.07
C GLU A 134 17.55 -8.82 -7.01
N ASP A 135 17.31 -9.25 -8.25
CA ASP A 135 16.49 -8.53 -9.23
C ASP A 135 15.02 -8.43 -8.79
N GLU A 136 14.43 -9.54 -8.31
CA GLU A 136 13.06 -9.51 -7.79
C GLU A 136 12.98 -8.59 -6.57
N ARG A 137 13.91 -8.72 -5.63
CA ARG A 137 13.99 -7.83 -4.46
C ARG A 137 14.11 -6.38 -4.91
N ASN A 138 14.86 -6.11 -5.98
CA ASN A 138 15.05 -4.77 -6.54
C ASN A 138 13.85 -4.21 -7.30
N GLY A 139 12.85 -5.03 -7.62
CA GLY A 139 11.58 -4.56 -8.18
C GLY A 139 10.61 -4.01 -7.12
N TRP A 140 10.52 -4.62 -5.93
CA TRP A 140 9.53 -4.24 -4.91
C TRP A 140 9.73 -2.82 -4.36
N ALA A 141 8.69 -2.17 -3.85
CA ALA A 141 8.85 -0.90 -3.12
C ALA A 141 9.86 -1.06 -1.96
N ARG A 142 10.80 -0.11 -1.78
CA ARG A 142 11.99 -0.33 -0.92
C ARG A 142 11.63 -0.49 0.57
N GLU A 143 10.49 0.04 1.01
CA GLU A 143 9.91 -0.15 2.34
C GLU A 143 9.46 -1.60 2.60
N LEU A 144 9.04 -2.33 1.57
CA LEU A 144 8.63 -3.73 1.67
C LEU A 144 9.83 -4.68 1.76
N ARG A 145 11.01 -4.23 1.31
CA ARG A 145 12.28 -4.99 1.33
C ARG A 145 12.98 -5.02 2.70
N ARG A 146 12.48 -4.28 3.70
CA ARG A 146 13.18 -4.06 4.99
C ARG A 146 12.76 -5.00 6.11
N GLY A 147 11.84 -5.92 5.83
CA GLY A 147 11.15 -6.68 6.85
C GLY A 147 10.10 -5.79 7.53
N VAL A 148 8.84 -6.18 7.41
CA VAL A 148 7.69 -5.55 8.06
C VAL A 148 7.37 -6.32 9.32
N GLU A 149 7.04 -5.65 10.43
CA GLU A 149 6.60 -6.35 11.64
C GLU A 149 5.41 -7.27 11.32
N ALA A 150 5.49 -8.53 11.74
CA ALA A 150 4.50 -9.54 11.38
C ALA A 150 3.07 -9.18 11.83
N SER A 151 2.93 -8.42 12.92
CA SER A 151 1.64 -7.91 13.40
C SER A 151 0.97 -6.93 12.42
N ARG A 152 1.71 -6.36 11.47
CA ARG A 152 1.22 -5.38 10.49
C ARG A 152 0.88 -6.03 9.15
N VAL A 153 1.25 -7.30 8.97
CA VAL A 153 1.03 -8.05 7.73
C VAL A 153 -0.20 -8.95 7.90
N ALA A 154 -1.12 -8.93 6.95
CA ALA A 154 -2.23 -9.87 6.84
C ALA A 154 -2.17 -10.58 5.48
N VAL A 155 -2.37 -11.90 5.48
CA VAL A 155 -2.46 -12.71 4.26
C VAL A 155 -3.88 -13.23 4.14
N TYR A 156 -4.54 -12.96 3.02
CA TYR A 156 -5.88 -13.47 2.71
C TYR A 156 -5.77 -14.53 1.63
N HIS A 157 -6.38 -15.69 1.86
CA HIS A 157 -6.26 -16.84 0.97
C HIS A 157 -7.63 -17.39 0.59
N ASP A 158 -7.84 -17.55 -0.72
CA ASP A 158 -8.90 -18.36 -1.28
C ASP A 158 -8.25 -19.60 -1.94
N PRO A 159 -8.52 -20.82 -1.45
CA PRO A 159 -7.90 -22.03 -1.98
C PRO A 159 -8.43 -22.42 -3.36
N LEU A 160 -9.64 -22.00 -3.73
CA LEU A 160 -10.27 -22.27 -5.02
C LEU A 160 -11.41 -21.25 -5.25
N ASP A 161 -11.08 -20.11 -5.83
CA ASP A 161 -12.08 -19.13 -6.25
C ASP A 161 -12.85 -19.67 -7.46
N GLY A 162 -14.18 -19.64 -7.36
CA GLY A 162 -15.10 -20.16 -8.38
C GLY A 162 -15.52 -21.63 -8.19
N THR A 163 -15.59 -22.15 -6.95
CA THR A 163 -15.92 -23.56 -6.66
C THR A 163 -17.23 -24.05 -7.30
N ASN A 164 -18.26 -23.20 -7.35
CA ASN A 164 -19.51 -23.55 -8.04
C ASN A 164 -19.34 -23.69 -9.56
N GLU A 165 -18.52 -22.85 -10.18
CA GLU A 165 -18.21 -22.94 -11.61
C GLU A 165 -17.34 -24.18 -11.87
N TYR A 166 -16.39 -24.48 -10.97
CA TYR A 166 -15.60 -25.71 -11.00
C TYR A 166 -16.46 -26.97 -10.95
N ALA A 167 -17.42 -27.02 -10.01
CA ALA A 167 -18.36 -28.13 -9.87
C ALA A 167 -19.28 -28.27 -11.10
N ALA A 168 -19.57 -27.16 -11.79
CA ALA A 168 -20.31 -27.14 -13.06
C ALA A 168 -19.45 -27.50 -14.29
N GLY A 169 -18.15 -27.77 -14.10
CA GLY A 169 -17.23 -28.15 -15.17
C GLY A 169 -16.52 -26.99 -15.88
N GLU A 170 -16.72 -25.75 -15.43
CA GLU A 170 -15.94 -24.61 -15.90
C GLU A 170 -14.54 -24.65 -15.28
N ARG A 171 -13.53 -24.75 -16.14
CA ARG A 171 -12.14 -24.96 -15.71
C ARG A 171 -11.28 -23.72 -15.88
N ARG A 172 -11.52 -22.92 -16.92
CA ARG A 172 -10.63 -21.80 -17.27
C ARG A 172 -10.74 -20.65 -16.28
N ALA A 173 -11.89 -20.52 -15.62
CA ALA A 173 -12.15 -19.41 -14.74
C ALA A 173 -11.83 -19.65 -13.26
N ILE A 174 -11.41 -20.85 -12.88
CA ILE A 174 -11.11 -21.12 -11.46
C ILE A 174 -9.71 -20.60 -11.14
N THR A 175 -9.53 -20.08 -9.92
CA THR A 175 -8.23 -19.54 -9.49
C THR A 175 -7.88 -19.89 -8.05
N VAL A 176 -6.62 -19.72 -7.67
CA VAL A 176 -6.11 -19.80 -6.30
C VAL A 176 -5.60 -18.41 -5.93
N LEU A 177 -6.07 -17.82 -4.84
CA LEU A 177 -5.79 -16.42 -4.51
C LEU A 177 -4.96 -16.28 -3.24
N PHE A 178 -3.94 -15.42 -3.28
CA PHE A 178 -3.27 -14.89 -2.10
C PHE A 178 -3.13 -13.37 -2.21
N GLY A 179 -3.72 -12.65 -1.28
CA GLY A 179 -3.52 -11.22 -1.10
C GLY A 179 -2.68 -10.94 0.14
N VAL A 180 -1.70 -10.05 0.04
CA VAL A 180 -0.87 -9.58 1.16
C VAL A 180 -1.16 -8.11 1.40
N ALA A 181 -1.65 -7.81 2.59
CA ALA A 181 -1.88 -6.45 3.05
C ALA A 181 -0.89 -6.05 4.14
N VAL A 182 -0.46 -4.78 4.11
CA VAL A 182 0.39 -4.16 5.13
C VAL A 182 -0.34 -2.94 5.69
N ASP A 183 -0.70 -3.00 6.97
CA ASP A 183 -1.50 -1.98 7.66
C ASP A 183 -2.76 -1.59 6.88
N GLY A 184 -3.52 -2.59 6.44
CA GLY A 184 -4.79 -2.41 5.76
C GLY A 184 -4.71 -2.14 4.27
N VAL A 185 -3.52 -1.92 3.70
CA VAL A 185 -3.34 -1.66 2.27
C VAL A 185 -2.85 -2.93 1.56
N PRO A 186 -3.53 -3.40 0.49
CA PRO A 186 -3.02 -4.48 -0.35
C PRO A 186 -1.72 -4.07 -1.05
N VAL A 187 -0.64 -4.80 -0.80
CA VAL A 187 0.70 -4.49 -1.34
C VAL A 187 1.25 -5.56 -2.27
N ALA A 188 0.77 -6.80 -2.19
CA ALA A 188 1.14 -7.87 -3.11
C ALA A 188 -0.02 -8.84 -3.33
N GLY A 189 -0.08 -9.43 -4.53
CA GLY A 189 -1.07 -10.43 -4.91
C GLY A 189 -0.44 -11.59 -5.68
N VAL A 190 -1.03 -12.77 -5.55
CA VAL A 190 -0.71 -13.98 -6.32
C VAL A 190 -2.03 -14.63 -6.74
N ILE A 191 -2.17 -14.91 -8.03
CA ILE A 191 -3.31 -15.59 -8.65
C ILE A 191 -2.77 -16.81 -9.40
N GLY A 192 -3.02 -18.01 -8.90
CA GLY A 192 -2.78 -19.26 -9.63
C GLY A 192 -3.99 -19.59 -10.51
N GLN A 193 -3.77 -19.84 -11.79
CA GLN A 193 -4.82 -20.28 -12.71
C GLN A 193 -4.51 -21.71 -13.17
N PRO A 194 -5.19 -22.74 -12.63
CA PRO A 194 -4.83 -24.14 -12.88
C PRO A 194 -4.98 -24.58 -14.34
N PHE A 195 -5.96 -24.03 -15.05
CA PHE A 195 -6.28 -24.38 -16.43
C PHE A 195 -6.14 -23.17 -17.35
N TYR A 196 -4.90 -22.82 -17.65
CA TYR A 196 -4.57 -21.83 -18.64
C TYR A 196 -3.97 -22.52 -19.89
N ALA A 197 -4.02 -21.84 -21.04
CA ALA A 197 -3.38 -22.28 -22.27
C ALA A 197 -3.06 -21.03 -23.11
N ARG A 198 -1.82 -20.92 -23.58
CA ARG A 198 -1.43 -19.85 -24.52
C ARG A 198 -1.94 -20.19 -25.92
N GLU A 199 -2.15 -19.18 -26.74
CA GLU A 199 -2.45 -19.40 -28.16
C GLU A 199 -1.29 -20.17 -28.83
N GLY A 200 -1.61 -21.31 -29.45
CA GLY A 200 -0.64 -22.16 -30.15
C GLY A 200 -0.04 -23.29 -29.31
N ASP A 201 -0.19 -23.26 -27.99
CA ASP A 201 0.15 -24.38 -27.12
C ASP A 201 -1.01 -25.40 -27.10
N GLY A 202 -0.70 -26.69 -27.15
CA GLY A 202 -1.69 -27.75 -26.95
C GLY A 202 -2.37 -27.65 -25.57
N GLU A 203 -3.45 -28.40 -25.35
CA GLU A 203 -4.15 -28.35 -24.06
C GLU A 203 -3.19 -28.65 -22.89
N THR A 204 -3.12 -27.72 -21.95
CA THR A 204 -2.71 -27.83 -20.52
C THR A 204 -1.37 -27.16 -20.14
N LEU A 205 -1.39 -25.87 -19.75
CA LEU A 205 -0.41 -25.32 -18.80
C LEU A 205 -1.04 -24.26 -17.89
N GLY A 206 -1.18 -24.57 -16.60
CA GLY A 206 -1.54 -23.56 -15.61
C GLY A 206 -0.48 -22.46 -15.50
N ARG A 207 -0.87 -21.29 -14.98
CA ARG A 207 0.04 -20.15 -14.77
C ARG A 207 -0.10 -19.58 -13.36
N VAL A 208 0.87 -18.75 -12.96
CA VAL A 208 0.81 -17.96 -11.74
C VAL A 208 1.09 -16.50 -12.08
N VAL A 209 0.08 -15.65 -11.93
CA VAL A 209 0.18 -14.19 -12.03
C VAL A 209 0.49 -13.63 -10.66
N TRP A 210 1.46 -12.73 -10.55
CA TRP A 210 1.88 -12.20 -9.25
C TRP A 210 2.50 -10.82 -9.37
N GLY A 211 2.62 -10.11 -8.26
CA GLY A 211 3.22 -8.78 -8.25
C GLY A 211 2.64 -7.88 -7.16
N GLY A 212 2.80 -6.57 -7.33
CA GLY A 212 2.33 -5.57 -6.38
C GLY A 212 3.15 -4.29 -6.38
N ALA A 213 3.14 -3.59 -5.24
CA ALA A 213 3.77 -2.30 -5.04
C ALA A 213 5.26 -2.28 -5.44
N GLY A 214 5.60 -1.41 -6.40
CA GLY A 214 6.92 -1.30 -7.04
C GLY A 214 7.24 -2.40 -8.06
N MET A 215 6.85 -3.65 -7.78
CA MET A 215 7.13 -4.79 -8.66
C MET A 215 6.39 -4.70 -10.01
N GLY A 216 5.21 -4.08 -10.03
CA GLY A 216 4.27 -4.21 -11.15
C GLY A 216 3.65 -5.61 -11.13
N VAL A 217 3.21 -6.11 -12.29
CA VAL A 217 2.62 -7.45 -12.43
C VAL A 217 3.50 -8.32 -13.33
N ARG A 218 3.55 -9.63 -13.05
CA ARG A 218 4.33 -10.66 -13.75
C ARG A 218 3.48 -11.92 -13.96
N GLY A 219 3.90 -12.77 -14.90
CA GLY A 219 3.20 -14.03 -15.20
C GLY A 219 1.96 -13.87 -16.09
N LEU A 220 1.77 -12.69 -16.68
CA LEU A 220 0.79 -12.43 -17.73
C LEU A 220 1.44 -12.69 -19.09
N ASP A 221 0.66 -13.15 -20.05
CA ASP A 221 1.07 -13.29 -21.46
C ASP A 221 0.78 -12.01 -22.26
N VAL A 222 1.20 -10.88 -21.70
CA VAL A 222 1.18 -9.59 -22.36
C VAL A 222 2.63 -9.21 -22.67
N ALA A 223 2.94 -8.88 -23.92
CA ALA A 223 4.25 -8.44 -24.40
C ALA A 223 4.93 -7.44 -23.42
N ASP A 224 6.15 -7.76 -23.01
CA ASP A 224 6.97 -6.86 -22.19
C ASP A 224 7.14 -5.52 -22.92
N GLY A 225 6.74 -4.42 -22.25
CA GLY A 225 6.80 -3.08 -22.82
C GLY A 225 5.53 -2.59 -23.53
N TYR A 226 4.37 -3.20 -23.26
CA TYR A 226 3.07 -2.80 -23.82
C TYR A 226 2.80 -1.29 -23.69
N GLU A 227 2.93 -0.55 -24.80
CA GLU A 227 2.21 0.70 -25.02
C GLU A 227 0.74 0.45 -24.65
N ALA A 228 0.15 1.35 -23.85
CA ALA A 228 -1.25 1.24 -23.49
C ALA A 228 -2.07 1.07 -24.79
N PRO A 229 -3.00 0.10 -24.90
CA PRO A 229 -4.04 0.24 -25.90
C PRO A 229 -4.65 1.63 -25.69
N PRO A 230 -5.04 2.35 -26.75
CA PRO A 230 -5.71 3.62 -26.59
C PRO A 230 -6.85 3.42 -25.59
N PRO A 231 -7.13 4.40 -24.71
CA PRO A 231 -8.33 4.37 -23.88
C PRO A 231 -9.50 3.98 -24.79
N PRO A 232 -10.42 3.13 -24.33
CA PRO A 232 -11.43 2.54 -25.19
C PRO A 232 -12.08 3.60 -26.08
N PRO A 233 -12.35 3.27 -27.36
CA PRO A 233 -13.08 4.16 -28.23
C PRO A 233 -14.34 4.62 -27.51
N ARG A 234 -14.61 5.93 -27.49
CA ARG A 234 -15.85 6.46 -26.92
C ARG A 234 -17.04 5.69 -27.52
N GLY A 235 -17.77 4.92 -26.72
CA GLY A 235 -19.00 4.27 -27.18
C GLY A 235 -19.35 2.92 -26.54
N GLU A 236 -18.40 2.06 -26.19
CA GLU A 236 -18.74 0.72 -25.65
C GLU A 236 -17.89 0.33 -24.42
N HIS A 237 -18.54 0.13 -23.28
CA HIS A 237 -17.90 -0.29 -22.04
C HIS A 237 -18.00 -1.80 -21.84
N VAL A 238 -16.87 -2.49 -21.91
CA VAL A 238 -16.77 -3.94 -21.71
C VAL A 238 -16.59 -4.29 -20.23
N VAL A 239 -17.40 -5.19 -19.71
CA VAL A 239 -17.47 -5.54 -18.28
C VAL A 239 -17.50 -7.05 -18.03
N ALA A 240 -16.89 -7.47 -16.92
CA ALA A 240 -17.03 -8.80 -16.33
C ALA A 240 -18.01 -8.77 -15.15
N VAL A 241 -18.93 -9.72 -15.07
CA VAL A 241 -19.95 -9.77 -14.02
C VAL A 241 -20.24 -11.20 -13.57
N ASN A 242 -20.65 -11.36 -12.32
CA ASN A 242 -21.03 -12.66 -11.79
C ASN A 242 -22.34 -13.16 -12.42
N ARG A 243 -22.40 -14.47 -12.69
CA ARG A 243 -23.61 -15.14 -13.20
C ARG A 243 -24.65 -15.33 -12.09
N ASN A 244 -24.20 -15.74 -10.91
CA ASN A 244 -25.06 -16.09 -9.79
C ASN A 244 -25.42 -14.84 -8.96
N ILE A 245 -26.51 -14.20 -9.38
CA ILE A 245 -27.08 -13.03 -8.69
C ILE A 245 -28.28 -13.43 -7.82
N ARG A 246 -28.31 -12.92 -6.58
CA ARG A 246 -29.44 -13.10 -5.65
C ARG A 246 -30.50 -12.00 -5.79
N GLU A 247 -30.12 -10.87 -6.39
CA GLU A 247 -30.96 -9.68 -6.56
C GLU A 247 -30.76 -9.09 -7.96
N ASN A 248 -31.81 -8.55 -8.57
CA ASN A 248 -31.78 -8.03 -9.93
C ASN A 248 -31.31 -6.55 -10.00
N ARG A 249 -30.12 -6.25 -9.47
CA ARG A 249 -29.49 -4.92 -9.57
C ARG A 249 -28.56 -4.80 -10.78
N GLN A 250 -28.06 -5.93 -11.26
CA GLN A 250 -27.07 -6.00 -12.33
C GLN A 250 -27.61 -5.46 -13.66
N ALA A 251 -28.81 -5.87 -14.08
CA ALA A 251 -29.37 -5.44 -15.36
C ALA A 251 -29.58 -3.90 -15.44
N PRO A 252 -30.23 -3.23 -14.46
CA PRO A 252 -30.36 -1.77 -14.48
C PRO A 252 -29.02 -1.02 -14.52
N VAL A 253 -28.02 -1.51 -13.78
CA VAL A 253 -26.69 -0.88 -13.76
C VAL A 253 -25.99 -1.05 -15.10
N LEU A 254 -26.02 -2.25 -15.69
CA LEU A 254 -25.42 -2.51 -17.01
C LEU A 254 -26.07 -1.68 -18.11
N GLU A 255 -27.39 -1.48 -18.05
CA GLU A 255 -28.13 -0.61 -18.96
C GLU A 255 -27.70 0.86 -18.82
N ALA A 256 -27.65 1.39 -17.59
CA ALA A 256 -27.24 2.77 -17.33
C ALA A 256 -25.78 3.04 -17.76
N LEU A 257 -24.90 2.07 -17.56
CA LEU A 257 -23.50 2.11 -17.99
C LEU A 257 -23.32 1.75 -19.47
N LYS A 258 -24.38 1.42 -20.22
CA LYS A 258 -24.30 0.98 -21.64
C LYS A 258 -23.24 -0.09 -21.85
N SER A 259 -23.20 -1.08 -20.96
CA SER A 259 -22.11 -2.04 -20.89
C SER A 259 -22.36 -3.29 -21.73
N ARG A 260 -21.35 -3.77 -22.44
CA ARG A 260 -21.30 -5.11 -23.01
C ARG A 260 -20.65 -6.07 -22.03
N VAL A 261 -21.36 -7.14 -21.69
CA VAL A 261 -20.83 -8.23 -20.87
C VAL A 261 -19.92 -9.11 -21.74
N ASP A 262 -18.64 -9.23 -21.37
CA ASP A 262 -17.69 -10.15 -22.01
C ASP A 262 -17.55 -11.45 -21.23
N VAL A 263 -17.60 -11.35 -19.90
CA VAL A 263 -17.43 -12.47 -18.98
C VAL A 263 -18.63 -12.51 -18.04
N LEU A 264 -19.35 -13.63 -18.06
CA LEU A 264 -20.49 -13.94 -17.18
C LEU A 264 -20.19 -15.23 -16.40
N ILE A 265 -19.32 -15.11 -15.39
CA ILE A 265 -18.81 -16.22 -14.58
C ILE A 265 -18.71 -15.80 -13.12
N SER A 266 -19.01 -16.68 -12.18
CA SER A 266 -18.94 -16.39 -10.75
C SER A 266 -17.58 -16.78 -10.15
N ALA A 267 -16.50 -16.13 -10.62
CA ALA A 267 -15.13 -16.32 -10.14
C ALA A 267 -14.39 -14.98 -10.12
N THR A 268 -14.17 -14.43 -8.93
CA THR A 268 -13.70 -13.05 -8.74
C THR A 268 -12.24 -12.89 -9.18
N GLY A 269 -11.40 -13.90 -8.90
CA GLY A 269 -10.01 -13.96 -9.33
C GLY A 269 -9.87 -13.94 -10.85
N TYR A 270 -10.74 -14.64 -11.57
CA TYR A 270 -10.75 -14.60 -13.04
C TYR A 270 -11.17 -13.25 -13.61
N HIS A 271 -12.10 -12.55 -12.95
CA HIS A 271 -12.41 -11.18 -13.33
C HIS A 271 -11.17 -10.30 -13.27
N TYR A 272 -10.37 -10.36 -12.20
CA TYR A 272 -9.10 -9.62 -12.15
C TYR A 272 -8.13 -9.97 -13.27
N LEU A 273 -8.01 -11.25 -13.62
CA LEU A 273 -7.18 -11.66 -14.77
C LEU A 273 -7.66 -10.99 -16.06
N THR A 274 -8.97 -10.91 -16.30
CA THR A 274 -9.51 -10.26 -17.51
C THR A 274 -9.23 -8.76 -17.55
N LEU A 275 -9.17 -8.09 -16.39
CA LEU A 275 -8.80 -6.67 -16.27
C LEU A 275 -7.30 -6.48 -16.52
N LEU A 276 -6.47 -7.32 -15.90
CA LEU A 276 -5.00 -7.29 -16.04
C LEU A 276 -4.54 -7.62 -17.46
N GLU A 277 -5.26 -8.51 -18.15
CA GLU A 277 -5.08 -8.83 -19.57
C GLU A 277 -5.72 -7.82 -20.52
N ARG A 278 -6.40 -6.79 -19.98
CA ARG A 278 -7.07 -5.73 -20.74
C ARG A 278 -8.18 -6.24 -21.66
N ARG A 279 -8.83 -7.37 -21.31
CA ARG A 279 -10.03 -7.89 -21.99
C ARG A 279 -11.32 -7.19 -21.55
N ALA A 280 -11.36 -6.74 -20.30
CA ALA A 280 -12.49 -6.00 -19.73
C ALA A 280 -11.98 -4.70 -19.07
N HIS A 281 -12.83 -3.67 -19.06
CA HIS A 281 -12.50 -2.39 -18.42
C HIS A 281 -12.75 -2.44 -16.92
N SER A 282 -13.78 -3.19 -16.53
CA SER A 282 -14.26 -3.28 -15.16
C SER A 282 -14.84 -4.64 -14.84
N ALA A 283 -14.94 -4.93 -13.54
CA ALA A 283 -15.66 -6.06 -13.00
C ALA A 283 -16.61 -5.62 -11.89
N LEU A 284 -17.84 -6.16 -11.89
CA LEU A 284 -18.89 -5.77 -10.94
C LEU A 284 -19.42 -6.97 -10.17
N LEU A 285 -19.52 -6.82 -8.86
CA LEU A 285 -20.24 -7.71 -7.96
C LEU A 285 -21.17 -6.87 -7.09
N LEU A 286 -22.42 -6.73 -7.53
CA LEU A 286 -23.41 -5.82 -6.93
C LEU A 286 -24.24 -6.50 -5.83
N ARG A 287 -23.61 -7.28 -4.95
CA ARG A 287 -24.27 -8.02 -3.86
C ARG A 287 -23.33 -8.31 -2.69
N LYS A 288 -23.91 -8.57 -1.52
CA LYS A 288 -23.21 -9.08 -0.33
C LYS A 288 -22.77 -10.53 -0.60
N ALA A 289 -21.53 -10.70 -1.06
CA ALA A 289 -21.02 -12.02 -1.41
C ALA A 289 -19.50 -12.13 -1.29
N SER A 290 -18.76 -11.10 -1.72
CA SER A 290 -17.31 -11.11 -1.61
C SER A 290 -16.85 -11.01 -0.17
N LYS A 291 -15.65 -11.51 0.06
CA LYS A 291 -14.89 -11.41 1.28
C LYS A 291 -13.49 -10.87 0.95
N LYS A 292 -12.67 -10.64 1.97
CA LYS A 292 -11.33 -10.08 1.76
C LYS A 292 -10.42 -10.98 0.92
N TRP A 293 -10.59 -12.31 0.94
CA TRP A 293 -9.80 -13.22 0.11
C TRP A 293 -10.12 -13.13 -1.38
N ASP A 294 -11.38 -12.88 -1.76
CA ASP A 294 -11.75 -12.63 -3.15
C ASP A 294 -11.08 -11.38 -3.73
N THR A 295 -10.87 -10.35 -2.90
CA THR A 295 -10.57 -8.99 -3.36
C THR A 295 -9.12 -8.57 -3.16
N CYS A 296 -8.45 -9.02 -2.09
CA CYS A 296 -7.12 -8.52 -1.70
C CYS A 296 -6.05 -8.78 -2.78
N ALA A 297 -6.01 -10.00 -3.33
CA ALA A 297 -5.02 -10.39 -4.34
C ALA A 297 -5.17 -9.55 -5.62
N GLY A 298 -6.41 -9.47 -6.12
CA GLY A 298 -6.74 -8.71 -7.32
C GLY A 298 -6.52 -7.23 -7.15
N GLU A 299 -6.93 -6.64 -6.02
CA GLU A 299 -6.69 -5.22 -5.73
C GLU A 299 -5.19 -4.90 -5.72
N ALA A 300 -4.37 -5.71 -5.06
CA ALA A 300 -2.93 -5.47 -5.02
C ALA A 300 -2.28 -5.45 -6.43
N LEU A 301 -2.70 -6.36 -7.30
CA LEU A 301 -2.22 -6.43 -8.69
C LEU A 301 -2.74 -5.29 -9.55
N LEU A 302 -4.03 -4.97 -9.42
CA LEU A 302 -4.68 -3.93 -10.21
C LEU A 302 -4.11 -2.54 -9.85
N ARG A 303 -3.87 -2.28 -8.55
CA ARG A 303 -3.18 -1.07 -8.08
C ARG A 303 -1.78 -0.93 -8.67
N ALA A 304 -1.05 -2.03 -8.84
CA ALA A 304 0.28 -2.01 -9.44
C ALA A 304 0.27 -1.67 -10.95
N THR A 305 -0.91 -1.63 -11.58
CA THR A 305 -1.11 -1.25 -12.99
C THR A 305 -1.93 0.03 -13.15
N GLY A 306 -2.24 0.73 -12.06
CA GLY A 306 -2.97 2.01 -12.08
C GLY A 306 -4.49 1.91 -11.96
N GLY A 307 -5.03 0.70 -11.76
CA GLY A 307 -6.46 0.50 -11.52
C GLY A 307 -6.83 0.52 -10.03
N ILE A 308 -8.09 0.24 -9.75
CA ILE A 308 -8.70 0.44 -8.43
C ILE A 308 -9.80 -0.59 -8.15
N VAL A 309 -9.94 -0.94 -6.87
CA VAL A 309 -11.04 -1.75 -6.34
C VAL A 309 -11.67 -1.00 -5.18
N THR A 310 -13.00 -0.96 -5.15
CA THR A 310 -13.79 -0.38 -4.07
C THR A 310 -15.07 -1.19 -3.89
N ASP A 311 -15.89 -0.79 -2.91
CA ASP A 311 -17.28 -1.22 -2.88
C ASP A 311 -18.14 -0.62 -4.01
N THR A 312 -19.43 -0.92 -4.01
CA THR A 312 -20.33 -0.44 -5.08
C THR A 312 -20.54 1.07 -5.14
N VAL A 313 -20.04 1.83 -4.16
CA VAL A 313 -20.21 3.29 -4.09
C VAL A 313 -18.88 4.05 -4.01
N GLY A 314 -17.76 3.38 -4.29
CA GLY A 314 -16.45 4.02 -4.37
C GLY A 314 -15.68 4.09 -3.05
N ARG A 315 -16.14 3.40 -1.98
CA ARG A 315 -15.43 3.34 -0.69
C ARG A 315 -14.41 2.20 -0.69
N ARG A 316 -13.21 2.47 -0.21
CA ARG A 316 -12.11 1.49 -0.16
C ARG A 316 -12.31 0.47 0.95
N TYR A 317 -11.80 -0.73 0.78
CA TYR A 317 -11.74 -1.71 1.88
C TYR A 317 -10.52 -1.49 2.79
N ASP A 318 -10.67 -1.87 4.06
CA ASP A 318 -9.57 -2.00 5.02
C ASP A 318 -9.18 -3.47 5.15
N TYR A 319 -7.97 -3.83 4.74
CA TYR A 319 -7.43 -5.18 4.85
C TYR A 319 -6.64 -5.42 6.13
N THR A 320 -6.89 -4.64 7.18
CA THR A 320 -6.27 -4.87 8.48
C THR A 320 -6.78 -6.20 9.03
N TYR A 321 -5.90 -6.95 9.68
CA TYR A 321 -6.27 -8.22 10.30
C TYR A 321 -7.34 -8.00 11.38
N ASN A 322 -8.59 -8.26 11.01
CA ASN A 322 -9.77 -8.17 11.84
C ASN A 322 -10.77 -9.24 11.36
N LEU A 323 -11.04 -10.24 12.20
CA LEU A 323 -11.91 -11.36 11.87
C LEU A 323 -13.38 -10.96 11.77
N ASP A 324 -13.79 -9.89 12.46
CA ASP A 324 -15.16 -9.38 12.43
C ASP A 324 -15.47 -8.57 11.15
N ALA A 325 -14.43 -8.20 10.38
CA ALA A 325 -14.52 -7.34 9.21
C ALA A 325 -14.21 -8.08 7.89
N VAL A 326 -14.15 -9.41 7.91
CA VAL A 326 -13.78 -10.24 6.74
C VAL A 326 -14.80 -10.19 5.59
N PRO A 327 -16.13 -10.23 5.83
CA PRO A 327 -17.10 -10.12 4.75
C PRO A 327 -17.15 -8.70 4.17
N ASN A 328 -17.06 -8.59 2.85
CA ASN A 328 -17.26 -7.31 2.16
C ASN A 328 -18.76 -7.16 1.89
N LEU A 329 -19.45 -6.47 2.80
CA LEU A 329 -20.90 -6.40 2.78
C LEU A 329 -21.39 -5.62 1.55
N SER A 330 -20.71 -4.55 1.18
CA SER A 330 -21.15 -3.54 0.21
C SER A 330 -20.89 -3.88 -1.27
N GLY A 331 -20.53 -5.13 -1.57
CA GLY A 331 -20.25 -5.60 -2.93
C GLY A 331 -18.95 -4.99 -3.44
N MET A 332 -18.57 -5.23 -4.69
CA MET A 332 -17.27 -4.85 -5.24
C MET A 332 -17.40 -4.25 -6.64
N VAL A 333 -16.62 -3.20 -6.90
CA VAL A 333 -16.35 -2.65 -8.24
C VAL A 333 -14.84 -2.65 -8.43
N ALA A 334 -14.37 -3.20 -9.54
CA ALA A 334 -12.97 -3.12 -9.96
C ALA A 334 -12.89 -2.45 -11.33
N SER A 335 -11.90 -1.59 -11.54
CA SER A 335 -11.70 -0.91 -12.82
C SER A 335 -10.22 -0.71 -13.12
N SER A 336 -9.87 -0.83 -14.40
CA SER A 336 -8.49 -0.61 -14.89
C SER A 336 -8.07 0.87 -14.87
N ASP A 337 -9.02 1.79 -14.85
CA ASP A 337 -8.79 3.24 -14.77
C ASP A 337 -9.62 3.88 -13.65
N VAL A 338 -9.01 4.81 -12.91
CA VAL A 338 -9.68 5.48 -11.78
C VAL A 338 -10.71 6.51 -12.24
N GLY A 339 -10.48 7.19 -13.37
CA GLY A 339 -11.45 8.14 -13.91
C GLY A 339 -12.77 7.45 -14.28
N LEU A 340 -12.65 6.34 -15.04
CA LEU A 340 -13.75 5.44 -15.33
C LEU A 340 -14.43 4.96 -14.04
N HIS A 341 -13.65 4.53 -13.06
CA HIS A 341 -14.16 4.04 -11.78
C HIS A 341 -15.02 5.07 -11.03
N CYS A 342 -14.56 6.33 -10.96
CA CYS A 342 -15.31 7.40 -10.31
C CYS A 342 -16.65 7.66 -11.01
N GLU A 343 -16.68 7.66 -12.34
CA GLU A 343 -17.92 7.83 -13.10
C GLU A 343 -18.87 6.63 -12.91
N MET A 344 -18.32 5.42 -12.99
CA MET A 344 -19.08 4.19 -12.80
C MET A 344 -19.72 4.13 -11.41
N THR A 345 -18.95 4.32 -10.35
CA THR A 345 -19.46 4.26 -8.96
C THR A 345 -20.49 5.35 -8.67
N ALA A 346 -20.42 6.51 -9.33
CA ALA A 346 -21.45 7.53 -9.26
C ALA A 346 -22.76 7.06 -9.94
N ILE A 347 -22.69 6.50 -11.15
CA ILE A 347 -23.86 5.97 -11.86
C ILE A 347 -24.48 4.79 -11.12
N ILE A 348 -23.65 3.84 -10.69
CA ILE A 348 -24.07 2.69 -9.87
C ILE A 348 -24.81 3.20 -8.64
N ARG A 349 -24.30 4.25 -8.00
CA ARG A 349 -24.95 4.83 -6.83
C ARG A 349 -26.34 5.38 -7.13
N ASP A 350 -26.47 6.14 -8.21
CA ASP A 350 -27.74 6.76 -8.58
C ASP A 350 -28.78 5.71 -9.02
N VAL A 351 -28.33 4.60 -9.63
CA VAL A 351 -29.19 3.48 -10.05
C VAL A 351 -29.61 2.60 -8.88
N ILE A 352 -28.71 2.31 -7.94
CA ILE A 352 -28.98 1.38 -6.84
C ILE A 352 -29.75 2.07 -5.71
N LYS A 353 -29.51 3.36 -5.43
CA LYS A 353 -30.14 4.08 -4.31
C LYS A 353 -31.69 3.99 -4.31
N PRO A 354 -32.42 4.08 -5.44
CA PRO A 354 -33.86 3.91 -5.47
C PRO A 354 -34.35 2.46 -5.29
N LEU A 355 -33.49 1.46 -5.47
CA LEU A 355 -33.85 0.03 -5.41
C LEU A 355 -33.94 -0.51 -3.98
N GLY A 356 -33.65 0.32 -2.97
CA GLY A 356 -33.82 0.00 -1.55
C GLY A 356 -32.52 -0.03 -0.75
N GLU A 357 -32.63 -0.63 0.43
CA GLU A 357 -31.58 -0.79 1.43
C GLU A 357 -30.46 -1.68 0.87
N TYR A 358 -29.30 -1.05 0.60
CA TYR A 358 -27.96 -1.58 0.28
C TYR A 358 -27.27 -0.76 -0.84
N PRO A 359 -25.97 -0.39 -0.73
CA PRO A 359 -25.07 -0.55 0.43
C PRO A 359 -25.11 0.65 1.41
N TYR A 360 -26.10 1.54 1.31
CA TYR A 360 -26.08 2.86 1.97
C TYR A 360 -26.39 2.85 3.47
N ASP A 361 -27.11 1.83 3.93
CA ASP A 361 -27.68 1.69 5.26
C ASP A 361 -27.02 0.56 6.08
N VAL A 362 -26.19 -0.26 5.43
CA VAL A 362 -25.40 -1.30 6.10
C VAL A 362 -24.08 -0.70 6.54
N VAL A 363 -23.85 -0.68 7.85
CA VAL A 363 -22.51 -0.45 8.40
C VAL A 363 -21.64 -1.62 7.98
N ASP A 364 -20.72 -1.35 7.05
CA ASP A 364 -19.79 -2.34 6.55
C ASP A 364 -18.44 -2.22 7.28
N PRO A 365 -18.14 -3.12 8.24
CA PRO A 365 -16.89 -3.06 9.00
C PRO A 365 -15.65 -3.34 8.13
N SER A 366 -15.84 -3.87 6.91
CA SER A 366 -14.77 -4.08 5.95
C SER A 366 -14.34 -2.81 5.23
N VAL A 367 -15.18 -1.77 5.24
CA VAL A 367 -14.94 -0.51 4.54
C VAL A 367 -14.05 0.39 5.41
N LYS A 368 -13.00 0.91 4.78
CA LYS A 368 -12.12 1.90 5.38
C LYS A 368 -12.86 3.23 5.46
N ARG A 369 -12.80 3.87 6.62
CA ARG A 369 -13.26 5.25 6.78
C ARG A 369 -12.52 6.15 5.79
N GLY A 370 -13.26 6.91 4.99
CA GLY A 370 -12.67 7.76 3.96
C GLY A 370 -11.84 8.89 4.56
N VAL A 371 -10.70 9.24 3.93
CA VAL A 371 -9.83 10.34 4.39
C VAL A 371 -10.53 11.70 4.41
N LEU A 372 -11.55 11.87 3.55
CA LEU A 372 -12.40 13.06 3.46
C LEU A 372 -13.79 12.87 4.10
N GLU A 373 -14.05 11.73 4.73
CA GLU A 373 -15.37 11.41 5.26
C GLU A 373 -15.81 12.41 6.34
N GLY A 374 -17.08 12.81 6.28
CA GLY A 374 -17.67 13.82 7.16
C GLY A 374 -17.25 15.26 6.86
N LEU A 375 -16.49 15.51 5.79
CA LEU A 375 -16.20 16.86 5.32
C LEU A 375 -17.18 17.26 4.22
N THR A 376 -17.57 18.54 4.23
CA THR A 376 -18.28 19.13 3.10
C THR A 376 -17.26 19.48 2.04
N THR A 377 -17.39 18.89 0.85
CA THR A 377 -16.56 19.26 -0.29
C THR A 377 -16.81 20.73 -0.64
N PRO A 378 -15.75 21.54 -0.80
CA PRO A 378 -15.89 22.97 -1.11
C PRO A 378 -16.66 23.20 -2.43
N PRO A 379 -17.39 24.32 -2.57
CA PRO A 379 -17.98 24.70 -3.85
C PRO A 379 -16.91 24.73 -4.96
N GLY A 380 -17.13 23.96 -6.03
CA GLY A 380 -16.16 23.82 -7.13
C GLY A 380 -15.03 22.80 -6.86
N GLY A 381 -15.11 22.03 -5.77
CA GLY A 381 -14.19 20.95 -5.42
C GLY A 381 -12.91 21.41 -4.71
N TRP A 382 -12.07 20.44 -4.36
CA TRP A 382 -10.71 20.66 -3.88
C TRP A 382 -9.83 21.17 -5.01
N ARG A 383 -9.21 22.34 -4.83
CA ARG A 383 -8.43 23.01 -5.88
C ARG A 383 -6.92 22.87 -5.70
N ALA A 384 -6.46 22.56 -4.48
CA ALA A 384 -5.06 22.27 -4.23
C ALA A 384 -4.83 21.25 -3.12
N VAL A 385 -3.71 20.53 -3.22
CA VAL A 385 -3.15 19.68 -2.18
C VAL A 385 -1.78 20.20 -1.80
N THR A 386 -1.51 20.34 -0.51
CA THR A 386 -0.20 20.73 0.00
C THR A 386 0.38 19.60 0.84
N VAL A 387 1.67 19.31 0.70
CA VAL A 387 2.29 18.11 1.25
C VAL A 387 3.53 18.49 2.06
N ASP A 388 3.61 18.02 3.31
CA ASP A 388 4.84 18.04 4.10
C ASP A 388 5.87 17.07 3.53
N VAL A 389 7.15 17.37 3.72
CA VAL A 389 8.20 16.55 3.14
C VAL A 389 8.74 15.50 4.10
N GLY A 390 9.19 15.89 5.29
CA GLY A 390 9.93 15.01 6.18
C GLY A 390 9.05 14.06 6.97
N GLY A 391 9.13 12.76 6.71
CA GLY A 391 8.24 11.80 7.36
C GLY A 391 6.86 11.69 6.68
N CYS A 392 6.66 12.41 5.58
CA CYS A 392 5.45 12.35 4.76
C CYS A 392 5.78 12.02 3.29
N LEU A 393 6.23 13.00 2.48
CA LEU A 393 6.62 12.75 1.10
C LEU A 393 7.90 11.91 1.00
N ILE A 394 8.89 12.18 1.86
CA ILE A 394 10.16 11.45 1.90
C ILE A 394 10.54 10.98 3.30
N GLU A 395 11.18 9.81 3.35
CA GLU A 395 11.65 9.20 4.59
C GLU A 395 13.13 8.81 4.52
N PRO A 396 13.87 8.88 5.65
CA PRO A 396 15.27 8.45 5.69
C PRO A 396 15.45 7.01 5.26
N ALA A 397 16.42 6.81 4.38
CA ALA A 397 16.71 5.52 3.83
C ALA A 397 17.56 4.64 4.73
N GLU A 398 17.98 5.09 5.90
CA GLU A 398 18.50 4.26 7.00
C GLU A 398 17.92 4.83 8.30
N ARG A 399 17.85 4.03 9.37
CA ARG A 399 17.42 4.59 10.65
C ARG A 399 18.41 5.68 11.04
N VAL A 400 17.90 6.86 11.42
CA VAL A 400 18.73 8.00 11.83
C VAL A 400 19.79 7.60 12.86
N GLY A 401 19.41 6.77 13.85
CA GLY A 401 20.35 6.25 14.84
C GLY A 401 21.49 5.40 14.26
N ASP A 402 21.23 4.57 13.24
CA ASP A 402 22.26 3.75 12.60
C ASP A 402 23.28 4.62 11.86
N VAL A 403 22.81 5.67 11.18
CA VAL A 403 23.66 6.65 10.49
C VAL A 403 24.54 7.40 11.49
N TYR A 404 23.94 7.91 12.57
CA TYR A 404 24.67 8.60 13.63
C TYR A 404 25.73 7.69 14.28
N ALA A 405 25.37 6.47 14.66
CA ALA A 405 26.32 5.54 15.28
C ALA A 405 27.50 5.19 14.35
N ARG A 406 27.21 4.97 13.06
CA ARG A 406 28.23 4.65 12.06
C ARG A 406 29.22 5.81 11.85
N ILE A 407 28.72 7.03 11.70
CA ILE A 407 29.57 8.22 11.51
C ILE A 407 30.34 8.54 12.79
N ALA A 408 29.68 8.46 13.96
CA ALA A 408 30.32 8.69 15.25
C ALA A 408 31.46 7.71 15.51
N SER A 409 31.26 6.41 15.23
CA SER A 409 32.31 5.39 15.35
C SER A 409 33.50 5.68 14.42
N ALA A 410 33.25 6.11 13.18
CA ALA A 410 34.32 6.53 12.25
C ALA A 410 35.15 7.73 12.77
N LEU A 411 34.56 8.55 13.66
CA LEU A 411 35.22 9.67 14.34
C LEU A 411 35.80 9.31 15.71
N GLY A 412 35.79 8.02 16.09
CA GLY A 412 36.30 7.53 17.38
C GLY A 412 35.34 7.68 18.56
N CYS A 413 34.05 7.89 18.30
CA CYS A 413 32.98 8.01 19.30
C CYS A 413 32.15 6.73 19.40
N ASP A 414 32.79 5.59 19.68
CA ASP A 414 32.14 4.26 19.73
C ASP A 414 31.09 4.08 20.83
N HIS A 415 31.02 5.01 21.79
CA HIS A 415 29.98 5.05 22.82
C HIS A 415 28.59 5.42 22.26
N VAL A 416 28.54 6.00 21.07
CA VAL A 416 27.29 6.34 20.37
C VAL A 416 26.78 5.11 19.63
N THR A 417 25.82 4.40 20.23
CA THR A 417 25.14 3.27 19.59
C THR A 417 23.90 3.74 18.83
N SER A 418 23.34 2.88 17.97
CA SER A 418 22.10 3.20 17.24
C SER A 418 20.94 3.54 18.16
N GLU A 419 20.82 2.80 19.27
CA GLU A 419 19.78 2.99 20.28
C GLU A 419 19.99 4.28 21.07
N SER A 420 21.23 4.58 21.49
CA SER A 420 21.53 5.81 22.21
C SER A 420 21.34 7.02 21.29
N ALA A 421 21.81 6.96 20.05
CA ALA A 421 21.60 8.00 19.06
C ALA A 421 20.11 8.24 18.78
N SER A 422 19.32 7.17 18.58
CA SER A 422 17.87 7.29 18.35
C SER A 422 17.14 7.97 19.51
N THR A 423 17.54 7.65 20.74
CA THR A 423 16.93 8.21 21.96
C THR A 423 17.27 9.69 22.11
N HIS A 424 18.56 10.01 22.07
CA HIS A 424 19.04 11.37 22.31
C HIS A 424 18.76 12.32 21.15
N PHE A 425 18.65 11.81 19.91
CA PHE A 425 18.17 12.59 18.78
C PHE A 425 16.76 13.10 19.03
N LYS A 426 15.84 12.21 19.44
CA LYS A 426 14.44 12.59 19.74
C LYS A 426 14.35 13.60 20.88
N GLN A 427 15.12 13.40 21.93
CA GLN A 427 15.19 14.33 23.06
C GLN A 427 15.70 15.70 22.63
N ALA A 428 16.84 15.75 21.93
CA ALA A 428 17.44 17.00 21.46
C ALA A 428 16.52 17.75 20.47
N PHE A 429 15.87 17.03 19.55
CA PHE A 429 14.97 17.61 18.57
C PHE A 429 13.72 18.23 19.23
N ALA A 430 13.23 17.63 20.32
CA ALA A 430 12.14 18.20 21.13
C ALA A 430 12.61 19.38 21.99
N LEU A 431 13.81 19.28 22.57
CA LEU A 431 14.40 20.28 23.46
C LEU A 431 14.69 21.59 22.73
N TYR A 432 15.40 21.54 21.59
CA TYR A 432 15.86 22.73 20.88
C TYR A 432 14.80 23.36 19.96
N ARG A 433 13.50 23.21 20.28
CA ARG A 433 12.47 24.06 19.68
C ARG A 433 12.73 25.51 20.08
N GLY A 434 12.56 26.46 19.17
CA GLY A 434 12.99 27.85 19.35
C GLY A 434 12.22 28.67 20.39
N LYS A 435 12.20 28.20 21.64
CA LYS A 435 11.57 28.84 22.80
C LYS A 435 12.55 29.61 23.70
N ASP A 436 13.86 29.54 23.44
CA ASP A 436 14.88 30.09 24.35
C ASP A 436 15.42 31.48 23.92
N CYS A 437 14.70 32.22 23.09
CA CYS A 437 15.02 33.62 22.75
C CYS A 437 13.84 34.50 23.16
N CYS A 438 14.05 35.38 24.14
CA CYS A 438 13.03 36.27 24.70
C CYS A 438 12.56 37.36 23.73
N ASP A 439 13.12 37.43 22.53
CA ASP A 439 12.69 38.27 21.44
C ASP A 439 12.69 37.40 20.17
N CYS A 440 11.56 37.36 19.47
CA CYS A 440 11.22 36.61 18.25
C CYS A 440 10.92 35.09 18.38
N GLU A 441 9.86 34.68 17.69
CA GLU A 441 9.53 33.30 17.33
C GLU A 441 10.74 32.63 16.67
N ALA A 442 11.60 31.96 17.44
CA ALA A 442 12.86 31.46 16.88
C ALA A 442 12.60 30.26 15.95
N LEU A 443 12.75 30.48 14.64
CA LEU A 443 12.69 29.45 13.62
C LEU A 443 13.65 28.31 13.94
N ARG A 444 13.23 27.06 13.71
CA ARG A 444 14.14 25.92 13.82
C ARG A 444 15.23 25.97 12.75
N TYR A 445 14.87 26.38 11.54
CA TYR A 445 15.77 26.38 10.38
C TYR A 445 15.94 27.80 9.86
N TYR A 446 17.16 28.31 9.94
CA TYR A 446 17.59 29.55 9.28
C TYR A 446 18.70 29.19 8.30
N GLY A 447 18.59 29.65 7.05
CA GLY A 447 19.52 29.29 5.98
C GLY A 447 19.70 27.78 5.86
N ASP A 448 20.94 27.30 6.01
CA ASP A 448 21.31 25.89 5.93
C ASP A 448 20.88 25.03 7.15
N GLY A 449 20.36 25.65 8.21
CA GLY A 449 19.93 24.97 9.42
C GLY A 449 21.07 24.42 10.30
N LYS A 450 22.36 24.64 9.96
CA LYS A 450 23.49 24.09 10.72
C LYS A 450 23.50 24.57 12.17
N SER A 451 23.02 25.79 12.43
CA SER A 451 22.93 26.35 13.79
C SER A 451 22.10 25.47 14.74
N PHE A 452 20.95 24.98 14.28
CA PHE A 452 20.10 24.05 15.03
C PHE A 452 20.70 22.66 15.08
N TRP A 453 21.08 22.11 13.92
CA TRP A 453 21.57 20.73 13.83
C TRP A 453 22.85 20.50 14.64
N ARG A 454 23.73 21.50 14.76
CA ARG A 454 24.90 21.46 15.64
C ARG A 454 24.54 21.21 17.11
N LYS A 455 23.46 21.83 17.62
CA LYS A 455 22.99 21.61 18.99
C LYS A 455 22.53 20.15 19.18
N VAL A 456 21.81 19.61 18.21
CA VAL A 456 21.34 18.22 18.19
C VAL A 456 22.52 17.25 18.14
N VAL A 457 23.46 17.46 17.22
CA VAL A 457 24.66 16.62 17.06
C VAL A 457 25.49 16.65 18.33
N ASN A 458 25.76 17.83 18.89
CA ASN A 458 26.47 17.95 20.16
C ASN A 458 25.77 17.16 21.27
N HIS A 459 24.46 17.31 21.42
CA HIS A 459 23.68 16.60 22.45
C HIS A 459 23.80 15.08 22.30
N VAL A 460 23.67 14.55 21.07
CA VAL A 460 23.81 13.10 20.82
C VAL A 460 25.23 12.61 21.13
N LEU A 461 26.26 13.37 20.76
CA LEU A 461 27.65 12.98 21.01
C LEU A 461 28.01 13.02 22.50
N THR A 462 27.47 13.98 23.27
CA THR A 462 27.82 14.20 24.68
C THR A 462 26.93 13.46 25.68
N SER A 463 25.77 12.92 25.28
CA SER A 463 24.75 12.45 26.22
C SER A 463 25.19 11.31 27.16
N ALA A 464 26.18 10.51 26.75
CA ALA A 464 26.75 9.43 27.55
C ALA A 464 28.10 9.79 28.20
N LEU A 465 28.52 11.06 28.15
CA LEU A 465 29.82 11.52 28.64
C LEU A 465 29.67 12.53 29.76
N THR A 466 30.60 12.46 30.72
CA THR A 466 30.79 13.49 31.77
C THR A 466 31.74 14.61 31.33
N ARG A 467 32.48 14.40 30.24
CA ARG A 467 33.44 15.35 29.66
C ARG A 467 32.90 15.97 28.38
N LYS A 468 33.27 17.23 28.12
CA LYS A 468 32.97 17.90 26.83
C LYS A 468 33.72 17.19 25.69
N ILE A 469 33.04 17.03 24.56
CA ILE A 469 33.68 16.67 23.28
C ILE A 469 34.24 17.93 22.64
N ASP A 470 35.34 17.77 21.92
CA ASP A 470 35.96 18.86 21.18
C ASP A 470 35.03 19.39 20.07
N ALA A 471 34.95 20.71 19.94
CA ALA A 471 34.07 21.37 18.97
C ALA A 471 34.37 20.92 17.54
N SER A 472 35.64 20.66 17.20
CA SER A 472 36.02 20.16 15.87
C SER A 472 35.40 18.80 15.54
N THR A 473 35.12 17.96 16.55
CA THR A 473 34.49 16.66 16.36
C THR A 473 32.99 16.81 16.10
N VAL A 474 32.34 17.80 16.74
CA VAL A 474 30.95 18.15 16.45
C VAL A 474 30.81 18.66 15.03
N GLU A 475 31.69 19.56 14.56
CA GLU A 475 31.65 20.06 13.18
C GLU A 475 31.88 18.94 12.16
N ARG A 476 32.90 18.10 12.34
CA ARG A 476 33.14 16.96 11.42
C ARG A 476 31.96 16.00 11.37
N MET A 477 31.33 15.71 12.50
CA MET A 477 30.11 14.90 12.56
C MET A 477 28.96 15.56 11.79
N LEU A 478 28.78 16.87 11.98
CA LEU A 478 27.76 17.66 11.29
C LEU A 478 27.97 17.64 9.77
N ASP A 479 29.20 17.88 9.30
CA ASP A 479 29.51 17.89 7.87
C ASP A 479 29.27 16.51 7.24
N HIS A 480 29.71 15.42 7.87
CA HIS A 480 29.44 14.07 7.37
C HIS A 480 27.95 13.70 7.36
N LEU A 481 27.17 14.19 8.33
CA LEU A 481 25.71 14.02 8.33
C LEU A 481 25.07 14.80 7.17
N TYR A 482 25.54 16.02 6.90
CA TYR A 482 25.05 16.84 5.78
C TYR A 482 25.36 16.17 4.44
N GLU A 483 26.62 15.78 4.23
CA GLU A 483 27.05 15.05 3.04
C GLU A 483 26.25 13.75 2.81
N TYR A 484 25.84 13.08 3.89
CA TYR A 484 25.01 11.88 3.79
C TYR A 484 23.58 12.24 3.38
N TYR A 485 22.93 13.18 4.08
CA TYR A 485 21.52 13.53 3.84
C TYR A 485 21.28 14.41 2.59
N GLU A 486 22.33 14.92 1.95
CA GLU A 486 22.22 15.56 0.62
C GLU A 486 22.12 14.55 -0.53
N ARG A 487 22.44 13.28 -0.29
CA ARG A 487 22.41 12.26 -1.34
C ARG A 487 20.99 11.76 -1.58
N PRO A 488 20.52 11.65 -2.84
CA PRO A 488 19.23 11.04 -3.18
C PRO A 488 19.06 9.63 -2.59
N SER A 489 20.13 8.84 -2.58
CA SER A 489 20.13 7.46 -2.06
C SER A 489 19.79 7.33 -0.57
N SER A 490 19.94 8.44 0.17
CA SER A 490 19.66 8.54 1.60
C SER A 490 18.18 8.77 1.91
N TRP A 491 17.33 8.85 0.89
CA TRP A 491 15.89 9.07 1.03
C TRP A 491 15.05 8.06 0.24
N TYR A 492 13.81 7.92 0.66
CA TYR A 492 12.71 7.32 -0.09
C TYR A 492 11.71 8.37 -0.46
N ILE A 493 11.09 8.23 -1.63
CA ILE A 493 9.81 8.86 -1.89
C ILE A 493 8.72 7.87 -1.45
N ALA A 494 7.73 8.36 -0.73
CA ALA A 494 6.59 7.57 -0.31
C ALA A 494 5.92 6.89 -1.51
N HIS A 495 5.59 5.61 -1.34
CA HIS A 495 5.02 4.81 -2.42
C HIS A 495 3.72 5.41 -2.94
N GLY A 496 3.60 5.46 -4.28
CA GLY A 496 2.45 6.03 -4.96
C GLY A 496 2.38 7.56 -4.96
N ALA A 497 3.27 8.28 -4.25
CA ALA A 497 3.22 9.74 -4.16
C ALA A 497 3.30 10.41 -5.53
N VAL A 498 4.29 10.05 -6.34
CA VAL A 498 4.50 10.66 -7.67
C VAL A 498 3.30 10.42 -8.59
N ASP A 499 2.76 9.20 -8.61
CA ASP A 499 1.59 8.88 -9.44
C ASP A 499 0.35 9.66 -8.99
N ALA A 500 0.06 9.65 -7.69
CA ALA A 500 -1.03 10.42 -7.10
C ALA A 500 -0.93 11.92 -7.40
N ILE A 501 0.26 12.52 -7.27
CA ILE A 501 0.52 13.94 -7.59
C ILE A 501 0.24 14.21 -9.06
N ARG A 502 0.79 13.40 -9.98
CA ARG A 502 0.55 13.55 -11.42
C ARG A 502 -0.92 13.40 -11.79
N ARG A 503 -1.65 12.49 -11.16
CA ARG A 503 -3.10 12.27 -11.37
C ARG A 503 -3.92 13.47 -10.92
N LEU A 504 -3.60 14.04 -9.76
CA LEU A 504 -4.22 15.27 -9.26
C LEU A 504 -3.98 16.45 -10.21
N ARG A 505 -2.73 16.66 -10.63
CA ARG A 505 -2.36 17.74 -11.57
C ARG A 505 -3.04 17.62 -12.92
N ARG A 506 -3.07 16.42 -13.50
CA ARG A 506 -3.82 16.15 -14.75
C ARG A 506 -5.31 16.47 -14.65
N SER A 507 -5.86 16.40 -13.43
CA SER A 507 -7.27 16.72 -13.15
C SER A 507 -7.49 18.20 -12.75
N GLY A 508 -6.47 19.04 -12.88
CA GLY A 508 -6.55 20.48 -12.58
C GLY A 508 -6.45 20.84 -11.10
N VAL A 509 -6.08 19.90 -10.23
CA VAL A 509 -5.78 20.15 -8.82
C VAL A 509 -4.30 20.54 -8.70
N ARG A 510 -4.02 21.72 -8.14
CA ARG A 510 -2.63 22.15 -7.91
C ARG A 510 -2.00 21.36 -6.78
N VAL A 511 -0.70 21.12 -6.84
CA VAL A 511 0.03 20.41 -5.78
C VAL A 511 1.25 21.22 -5.35
N ALA A 512 1.46 21.40 -4.05
CA ALA A 512 2.61 22.15 -3.54
C ALA A 512 3.31 21.49 -2.35
N VAL A 513 4.60 21.76 -2.23
CA VAL A 513 5.41 21.43 -1.04
C VAL A 513 5.18 22.49 0.03
N ALA A 514 5.00 22.02 1.26
CA ALA A 514 4.81 22.86 2.44
C ALA A 514 5.59 22.26 3.61
N SER A 515 6.86 22.63 3.78
CA SER A 515 7.77 21.93 4.71
C SER A 515 8.50 22.86 5.67
N ASN A 516 8.55 22.46 6.94
CA ASN A 516 9.54 23.01 7.88
C ASN A 516 10.89 22.34 7.61
N TRP A 517 11.72 22.97 6.77
CA TRP A 517 13.03 22.44 6.37
C TRP A 517 14.04 23.57 6.19
N ASP A 518 15.31 23.21 6.13
CA ASP A 518 16.40 24.11 5.73
C ASP A 518 16.41 24.44 4.22
N ALA A 519 17.21 25.42 3.82
CA ALA A 519 17.24 25.95 2.47
C ALA A 519 17.71 24.96 1.38
N ARG A 520 18.16 23.76 1.75
CA ARG A 520 18.66 22.74 0.80
C ARG A 520 17.55 21.88 0.19
N LEU A 521 16.34 21.93 0.75
CA LEU A 521 15.24 21.07 0.32
C LEU A 521 14.95 21.13 -1.19
N PRO A 522 14.90 22.32 -1.85
CA PRO A 522 14.62 22.37 -3.28
C PRO A 522 15.63 21.58 -4.12
N ASP A 523 16.92 21.67 -3.81
CA ASP A 523 17.96 20.93 -4.54
C ASP A 523 17.93 19.44 -4.26
N LEU A 524 17.59 19.05 -3.02
CA LEU A 524 17.32 17.64 -2.70
C LEU A 524 16.16 17.09 -3.53
N LEU A 525 15.03 17.81 -3.63
CA LEU A 525 13.89 17.38 -4.45
C LEU A 525 14.22 17.31 -5.95
N LYS A 526 15.07 18.22 -6.47
CA LYS A 526 15.60 18.13 -7.84
C LYS A 526 16.42 16.86 -8.04
N SER A 527 17.32 16.58 -7.10
CA SER A 527 18.19 15.39 -7.15
C SER A 527 17.41 14.07 -7.02
N LEU A 528 16.23 14.12 -6.38
CA LEU A 528 15.27 13.01 -6.31
C LEU A 528 14.35 12.92 -7.55
N GLY A 529 14.40 13.89 -8.46
CA GLY A 529 13.60 13.90 -9.69
C GLY A 529 12.11 14.19 -9.49
N VAL A 530 11.72 14.78 -8.35
CA VAL A 530 10.32 15.07 -8.02
C VAL A 530 10.01 16.56 -7.90
N HIS A 531 11.02 17.44 -8.05
CA HIS A 531 10.85 18.88 -7.95
C HIS A 531 9.76 19.41 -8.91
N ASP A 532 9.81 19.00 -10.17
CA ASP A 532 8.91 19.51 -11.23
C ASP A 532 7.50 18.90 -11.19
N GLU A 533 7.25 18.00 -10.22
CA GLU A 533 5.93 17.46 -9.95
C GLU A 533 5.06 18.43 -9.14
N PHE A 534 5.63 19.52 -8.60
CA PHE A 534 4.92 20.50 -7.78
C PHE A 534 4.75 21.83 -8.51
N ASP A 535 3.60 22.47 -8.32
CA ASP A 535 3.28 23.79 -8.86
C ASP A 535 3.84 24.93 -8.00
N ALA A 536 4.12 24.67 -6.70
CA ALA A 536 4.79 25.60 -5.80
C ALA A 536 5.58 24.86 -4.71
N LEU A 537 6.66 25.48 -4.21
CA LEU A 537 7.49 24.95 -3.14
C LEU A 537 7.67 26.02 -2.04
N VAL A 538 7.08 25.79 -0.86
CA VAL A 538 7.22 26.68 0.30
C VAL A 538 8.01 25.98 1.40
N VAL A 539 9.17 26.54 1.71
CA VAL A 539 10.16 26.01 2.66
C VAL A 539 10.39 27.03 3.77
N SER A 540 10.27 26.60 5.03
CA SER A 540 10.28 27.53 6.18
C SER A 540 11.53 28.40 6.26
N ALA A 541 12.70 27.84 5.95
CA ALA A 541 13.97 28.60 6.00
C ALA A 541 14.07 29.68 4.92
N ASN A 542 13.37 29.53 3.80
CA ASN A 542 13.40 30.48 2.69
C ASN A 542 12.47 31.68 2.90
N ILE A 543 11.38 31.47 3.65
CA ILE A 543 10.37 32.51 3.91
C ILE A 543 10.42 33.04 5.35
N GLU A 544 11.30 32.47 6.17
CA GLU A 544 11.49 32.80 7.59
C GLU A 544 10.20 32.71 8.41
N LYS A 545 9.36 31.72 8.08
CA LYS A 545 8.12 31.38 8.79
C LYS A 545 8.02 29.86 8.87
N GLU A 546 7.56 29.31 9.98
CA GLU A 546 7.40 27.85 10.13
C GLU A 546 5.98 27.49 10.53
N LYS A 547 5.51 26.32 10.07
CA LYS A 547 4.30 25.69 10.60
C LYS A 547 4.48 25.47 12.11
N PRO A 548 3.48 25.77 12.96
CA PRO A 548 2.07 26.00 12.62
C PRO A 548 1.66 27.48 12.41
N SER A 549 2.61 28.42 12.24
CA SER A 549 2.26 29.84 12.04
C SER A 549 1.33 30.03 10.84
N THR A 550 0.26 30.80 11.03
CA THR A 550 -0.69 31.13 9.95
C THR A 550 -0.03 31.93 8.83
N GLU A 551 1.06 32.65 9.12
CA GLU A 551 1.85 33.38 8.11
C GLU A 551 2.50 32.45 7.10
N PHE A 552 2.97 31.26 7.52
CA PHE A 552 3.49 30.24 6.60
C PHE A 552 2.40 29.80 5.61
N PHE A 553 1.20 29.51 6.11
CA PHE A 553 0.08 29.08 5.28
C PHE A 553 -0.45 30.19 4.38
N ASN A 554 -0.38 31.46 4.79
CA ASN A 554 -0.75 32.60 3.94
C ASN A 554 0.16 32.71 2.71
N VAL A 555 1.48 32.54 2.88
CA VAL A 555 2.42 32.50 1.75
C VAL A 555 2.07 31.34 0.81
N LEU A 556 1.85 30.15 1.35
CA LEU A 556 1.48 28.96 0.57
C LEU A 556 0.21 29.14 -0.27
N VAL A 557 -0.83 29.75 0.30
CA VAL A 557 -2.08 30.05 -0.43
C VAL A 557 -1.86 31.10 -1.51
N SER A 558 -1.04 32.12 -1.25
CA SER A 558 -0.68 33.15 -2.23
C SER A 558 0.03 32.58 -3.44
N GLU A 559 1.01 31.68 -3.23
CA GLU A 559 1.75 31.00 -4.31
C GLU A 559 0.83 30.10 -5.15
N LEU A 560 -0.11 29.41 -4.50
CA LEU A 560 -1.07 28.55 -5.20
C LEU A 560 -2.16 29.33 -5.94
N GLY A 561 -2.49 30.56 -5.52
CA GLY A 561 -3.55 31.36 -6.12
C GLY A 561 -4.93 30.69 -6.06
N VAL A 562 -5.24 30.05 -4.93
CA VAL A 562 -6.54 29.37 -4.67
C VAL A 562 -7.13 29.86 -3.35
N ASP A 563 -8.42 29.62 -3.12
CA ASP A 563 -9.03 29.92 -1.82
C ASP A 563 -8.61 28.87 -0.77
N ARG A 564 -8.26 29.32 0.44
CA ARG A 564 -7.81 28.44 1.53
C ARG A 564 -8.82 27.33 1.87
N SER A 565 -10.12 27.61 1.75
CA SER A 565 -11.19 26.63 2.03
C SER A 565 -11.20 25.48 1.01
N THR A 566 -10.50 25.63 -0.12
CA THR A 566 -10.37 24.62 -1.18
C THR A 566 -9.06 23.84 -1.14
N VAL A 567 -8.23 24.08 -0.12
CA VAL A 567 -6.92 23.44 0.08
C VAL A 567 -7.02 22.30 1.08
N LEU A 568 -6.43 21.17 0.73
CA LEU A 568 -6.18 20.06 1.64
C LEU A 568 -4.68 19.99 1.97
N HIS A 569 -4.32 19.94 3.25
CA HIS A 569 -2.94 19.72 3.68
C HIS A 569 -2.70 18.27 4.14
N VAL A 570 -1.57 17.69 3.75
CA VAL A 570 -1.11 16.35 4.16
C VAL A 570 0.23 16.49 4.87
N GLY A 571 0.36 16.00 6.09
CA GLY A 571 1.64 15.99 6.82
C GLY A 571 1.63 15.08 8.03
N ASP A 572 2.79 14.82 8.64
CA ASP A 572 2.97 13.80 9.68
C ASP A 572 2.87 14.35 11.12
N GLY A 573 2.90 15.67 11.29
CA GLY A 573 2.85 16.36 12.58
C GLY A 573 1.45 16.80 12.98
N VAL A 574 0.97 16.34 14.14
CA VAL A 574 -0.32 16.76 14.70
C VAL A 574 -0.39 18.27 14.90
N GLN A 575 0.66 18.88 15.47
CA GLN A 575 0.66 20.31 15.77
C GLN A 575 0.91 21.16 14.52
N ASN A 576 1.97 20.84 13.77
CA ASN A 576 2.45 21.68 12.67
C ASN A 576 1.55 21.56 11.45
N ASP A 577 1.15 20.34 11.10
CA ASP A 577 0.45 20.05 9.85
C ASP A 577 -1.05 20.01 10.07
N TYR A 578 -1.50 19.13 10.97
CA TYR A 578 -2.93 18.92 11.16
C TYR A 578 -3.63 20.13 11.82
N GLN A 579 -3.20 20.51 13.02
CA GLN A 579 -3.77 21.65 13.75
C GLN A 579 -3.40 22.99 13.10
N GLY A 580 -2.16 23.13 12.62
CA GLY A 580 -1.69 24.35 11.96
C GLY A 580 -2.49 24.70 10.70
N ALA A 581 -2.69 23.73 9.79
CA ALA A 581 -3.47 23.97 8.58
C ALA A 581 -4.95 24.24 8.89
N ALA A 582 -5.54 23.51 9.84
CA ALA A 582 -6.92 23.75 10.28
C ALA A 582 -7.08 25.16 10.87
N ALA A 583 -6.16 25.60 11.74
CA ALA A 583 -6.17 26.94 12.32
C ALA A 583 -5.96 28.05 11.28
N ALA A 584 -5.25 27.76 10.19
CA ALA A 584 -5.09 28.66 9.06
C ALA A 584 -6.32 28.75 8.14
N GLY A 585 -7.36 27.94 8.40
CA GLY A 585 -8.61 27.93 7.63
C GLY A 585 -8.55 27.09 6.36
N PHE A 586 -7.64 26.10 6.29
CA PHE A 586 -7.65 25.14 5.18
C PHE A 586 -8.92 24.28 5.25
N GLY A 587 -9.47 23.92 4.10
CA GLY A 587 -10.70 23.12 4.03
C GLY A 587 -10.55 21.73 4.64
N ALA A 588 -9.34 21.16 4.60
CA ALA A 588 -9.02 19.87 5.21
C ALA A 588 -7.55 19.75 5.60
N SER A 589 -7.29 18.87 6.56
CA SER A 589 -5.97 18.37 6.89
C SER A 589 -6.01 16.86 7.12
N VAL A 590 -5.02 16.14 6.59
CA VAL A 590 -4.87 14.69 6.70
C VAL A 590 -3.53 14.39 7.36
N LEU A 591 -3.56 13.57 8.42
CA LEU A 591 -2.35 13.16 9.10
C LEU A 591 -1.72 11.95 8.39
N TRP A 592 -0.46 12.06 7.99
CA TRP A 592 0.32 10.98 7.41
C TRP A 592 0.86 10.07 8.51
N SER A 593 0.21 8.93 8.74
CA SER A 593 0.62 7.98 9.78
C SER A 593 -0.03 6.62 9.56
N SER A 594 0.76 5.55 9.76
CA SER A 594 0.25 4.18 9.78
C SER A 594 -0.29 3.75 11.16
N ARG A 595 -0.13 4.57 12.21
CA ARG A 595 -0.49 4.20 13.58
C ARG A 595 -1.76 4.92 14.04
N PRO A 596 -2.62 4.26 14.85
CA PRO A 596 -3.67 4.94 15.60
C PRO A 596 -3.08 6.08 16.44
N ILE A 597 -3.70 7.25 16.37
CA ILE A 597 -3.40 8.40 17.21
C ILE A 597 -4.73 8.85 17.79
N ASP A 598 -4.81 8.87 19.11
CA ASP A 598 -6.03 9.22 19.83
C ASP A 598 -6.50 10.63 19.44
N GLY A 599 -7.80 10.77 19.14
CA GLY A 599 -8.40 12.04 18.74
C GLY A 599 -8.09 12.51 17.32
N VAL A 600 -7.41 11.70 16.49
CA VAL A 600 -7.19 11.99 15.07
C VAL A 600 -7.90 10.98 14.17
N ASP A 601 -8.98 11.46 13.57
CA ASP A 601 -9.88 10.67 12.74
C ASP A 601 -9.41 10.50 11.28
N ARG A 602 -8.66 11.48 10.74
CA ARG A 602 -8.23 11.51 9.33
C ARG A 602 -6.77 11.14 9.20
N ARG A 603 -6.51 9.90 8.78
CA ARG A 603 -5.16 9.36 8.61
C ARG A 603 -5.00 8.64 7.28
N SER A 604 -3.85 8.80 6.66
CA SER A 604 -3.48 8.02 5.49
C SER A 604 -1.99 7.70 5.49
N ARG A 605 -1.62 6.71 4.67
CA ARG A 605 -0.25 6.25 4.40
C ARG A 605 -0.08 5.85 2.94
N ASP A 606 -1.03 6.25 2.10
CA ASP A 606 -1.10 5.92 0.69
C ASP A 606 -1.59 7.17 -0.04
N PHE A 607 -0.69 7.82 -0.79
CA PHE A 607 -1.04 9.02 -1.52
C PHE A 607 -2.14 8.79 -2.56
N ASN A 608 -2.27 7.56 -3.09
CA ASN A 608 -3.35 7.23 -4.01
C ASN A 608 -4.72 7.30 -3.33
N GLU A 609 -4.84 6.90 -2.07
CA GLU A 609 -6.08 7.06 -1.30
C GLU A 609 -6.50 8.53 -1.21
N ILE A 610 -5.54 9.43 -0.96
CA ILE A 610 -5.79 10.87 -0.87
C ILE A 610 -6.21 11.41 -2.24
N ALA A 611 -5.48 11.04 -3.30
CA ALA A 611 -5.81 11.46 -4.66
C ALA A 611 -7.20 10.98 -5.08
N ASP A 612 -7.53 9.72 -4.85
CA ASP A 612 -8.82 9.15 -5.24
C ASP A 612 -9.98 9.78 -4.49
N ALA A 613 -9.82 10.04 -3.19
CA ALA A 613 -10.83 10.73 -2.40
C ALA A 613 -11.11 12.13 -2.95
N ILE A 614 -10.06 12.87 -3.34
CA ILE A 614 -10.19 14.20 -3.94
C ILE A 614 -10.85 14.12 -5.32
N LEU A 615 -10.42 13.20 -6.17
CA LEU A 615 -10.96 13.03 -7.52
C LEU A 615 -12.44 12.61 -7.47
N HIS A 616 -12.80 11.68 -6.59
CA HIS A 616 -14.19 11.27 -6.40
C HIS A 616 -15.05 12.43 -5.86
N ALA A 617 -14.54 13.19 -4.87
CA ALA A 617 -15.23 14.36 -4.35
C ALA A 617 -15.43 15.41 -5.45
N ASN A 618 -14.42 15.70 -6.27
CA ASN A 618 -14.52 16.67 -7.35
C ASN A 618 -15.44 16.21 -8.48
N ALA A 619 -15.43 14.91 -8.83
CA ALA A 619 -16.32 14.36 -9.86
C ALA A 619 -17.80 14.53 -9.50
N ALA A 620 -18.17 14.49 -8.22
CA ALA A 620 -19.53 14.77 -7.76
C ALA A 620 -19.97 16.24 -7.98
N HIS A 621 -19.04 17.17 -8.15
CA HIS A 621 -19.31 18.61 -8.31
C HIS A 621 -19.11 19.12 -9.74
N VAL A 622 -18.45 18.36 -10.59
CA VAL A 622 -18.10 18.77 -11.95
C VAL A 622 -18.99 18.01 -12.94
N HIS A 623 -19.90 18.74 -13.61
CA HIS A 623 -20.47 18.27 -14.88
C HIS A 623 -19.36 18.29 -15.96
N GLN A 624 -18.49 17.29 -16.03
CA GLN A 624 -17.50 17.16 -17.12
C GLN A 624 -17.56 15.81 -17.81
N ARG A 625 -17.60 15.89 -19.16
CA ARG A 625 -17.34 14.89 -20.21
C ARG A 625 -17.39 13.43 -19.74
N HIS A 626 -18.58 12.86 -19.82
CA HIS A 626 -18.85 11.48 -19.45
C HIS A 626 -18.22 10.50 -20.44
N TYR A 627 -17.60 9.43 -19.93
CA TYR A 627 -17.31 8.21 -20.70
C TYR A 627 -18.61 7.65 -21.33
N PHE A 628 -19.77 7.93 -20.73
CA PHE A 628 -21.08 7.39 -21.12
C PHE A 628 -22.02 8.39 -21.83
N THR A 629 -21.63 9.66 -22.05
CA THR A 629 -22.39 10.61 -22.87
C THR A 629 -21.74 10.81 -24.23
N HIS A 630 -22.55 10.63 -25.28
CA HIS A 630 -22.19 11.03 -26.64
C HIS A 630 -22.20 12.55 -26.80
#